data_AF-A0A4R2FU24-F1
#
_entry.id   AF-A0A4R2FU24-F1
#
_cell.length_a   1.000
_cell.length_b   1.000
_cell.length_c   1.000
_cell.angle_alpha   90.00
_cell.angle_beta   90.00
_cell.angle_gamma   90.00
#
_symmetry.space_group_name_H-M   'P 1'
#
loop_
_entity.id
_entity.type
_entity.pdbx_description
1 polymer ?
#
loop_
_entity_poly.entity_id
_entity_poly.type
_entity_poly.pdbx_seq_one_letter_code
_entity_poly.pdbx_strand_id
1 'polypeptide(L)'
;MEIHVLHQQGYSIRRIAKDLGISRNTVRTYLRDKSKAPMYPERQFRPTKLQPYHDYLRTRIDAEKPYWILATVLLRELRSLGYEGGITMLKEHIKQYNPSTPVDPVVRFETQPGEQMQVDFTTITHYGVRVKAFVV
;
A
#
# COMPACT_ATOMS: atom_id res chain seq x y z
N MET A 1 -30.85 4.66 14.76
CA MET A 1 -32.09 4.98 15.50
C MET A 1 -32.81 3.75 16.07
N GLU A 2 -32.34 2.53 15.83
CA GLU A 2 -33.06 1.29 16.17
C GLU A 2 -33.07 0.94 17.68
N ILE A 3 -31.97 1.21 18.39
CA ILE A 3 -31.84 0.96 19.84
C ILE A 3 -32.93 1.69 20.67
N HIS A 4 -33.26 2.92 20.30
CA HIS A 4 -34.25 3.74 21.02
C HIS A 4 -35.68 3.26 20.80
N VAL A 5 -36.01 2.84 19.57
CA VAL A 5 -37.33 2.31 19.22
C VAL A 5 -37.60 1.00 19.96
N LEU A 6 -36.64 0.06 19.93
CA LEU A 6 -36.75 -1.21 20.64
C LEU A 6 -36.90 -1.00 22.16
N HIS A 7 -36.18 -0.04 22.72
CA HIS A 7 -36.32 0.29 24.13
C HIS A 7 -37.67 0.94 24.49
N GLN A 8 -38.21 1.80 23.61
CA GLN A 8 -39.57 2.36 23.78
C GLN A 8 -40.66 1.27 23.69
N GLN A 9 -40.43 0.24 22.88
CA GLN A 9 -41.30 -0.94 22.79
C GLN A 9 -41.18 -1.88 24.01
N GLY A 10 -40.40 -1.52 25.04
CA GLY A 10 -40.28 -2.29 26.29
C GLY A 10 -39.24 -3.41 26.26
N TYR A 11 -38.41 -3.50 25.22
CA TYR A 11 -37.38 -4.53 25.14
C TYR A 11 -36.26 -4.25 26.15
N SER A 12 -35.83 -5.31 26.88
CA SER A 12 -34.71 -5.18 27.80
C SER A 12 -33.39 -4.93 27.06
N ILE A 13 -32.47 -4.23 27.70
CA ILE A 13 -31.11 -3.96 27.17
C ILE A 13 -30.41 -5.27 26.71
N ARG A 14 -30.61 -6.38 27.42
CA ARG A 14 -30.04 -7.68 27.06
C ARG A 14 -30.62 -8.22 25.75
N ARG A 15 -31.92 -8.05 25.55
CA ARG A 15 -32.60 -8.48 24.33
C ARG A 15 -32.17 -7.63 23.14
N ILE A 16 -32.14 -6.31 23.31
CA ILE A 16 -31.65 -5.37 22.29
C ILE A 16 -30.20 -5.68 21.88
N ALA A 17 -29.32 -5.97 22.85
CA ALA A 17 -27.94 -6.35 22.57
C ALA A 17 -27.82 -7.65 21.76
N LYS A 18 -28.67 -8.64 22.05
CA LYS A 18 -28.70 -9.92 21.34
C LYS A 18 -29.24 -9.76 19.92
N ASP A 19 -30.33 -9.03 19.76
CA ASP A 19 -31.03 -8.85 18.49
C ASP A 19 -30.18 -8.01 17.51
N LEU A 20 -29.44 -7.02 18.01
CA LEU A 20 -28.57 -6.15 17.21
C LEU A 20 -27.09 -6.61 17.14
N GLY A 21 -26.71 -7.67 17.85
CA GLY A 21 -25.34 -8.19 17.85
C GLY A 21 -24.27 -7.23 18.42
N ILE A 22 -24.66 -6.26 19.26
CA ILE A 22 -23.75 -5.26 19.83
C ILE A 22 -23.62 -5.41 21.35
N SER A 23 -22.56 -4.86 21.94
CA SER A 23 -22.35 -4.97 23.39
C SER A 23 -23.46 -4.26 24.19
N ARG A 24 -23.84 -4.84 25.33
CA ARG A 24 -24.74 -4.21 26.32
C ARG A 24 -24.27 -2.82 26.77
N ASN A 25 -22.95 -2.58 26.77
CA ASN A 25 -22.37 -1.30 27.12
C ASN A 25 -22.66 -0.26 26.03
N THR A 26 -22.52 -0.66 24.76
CA THR A 26 -22.90 0.14 23.59
C THR A 26 -24.38 0.53 23.68
N VAL A 27 -25.28 -0.43 23.92
CA VAL A 27 -26.72 -0.17 24.10
C VAL A 27 -26.99 0.83 25.23
N ARG A 28 -26.36 0.66 26.41
CA ARG A 28 -26.49 1.61 27.53
C ARG A 28 -25.98 3.01 27.18
N THR A 29 -24.86 3.11 26.48
CA THR A 29 -24.28 4.40 26.06
C THR A 29 -25.22 5.15 25.12
N TYR A 30 -25.75 4.46 24.09
CA TYR A 30 -26.70 5.08 23.16
C TYR A 30 -28.03 5.45 23.84
N LEU A 31 -28.55 4.63 24.75
CA LEU A 31 -29.78 4.97 25.48
C LEU A 31 -29.64 6.17 26.42
N ARG A 32 -28.45 6.40 26.99
CA ARG A 32 -28.16 7.56 27.85
C ARG A 32 -28.04 8.86 27.05
N ASP A 33 -27.33 8.84 25.94
CA ASP A 33 -27.09 10.00 25.09
C ASP A 33 -27.92 9.92 23.80
N LYS A 34 -29.21 10.28 23.88
CA LYS A 34 -30.15 10.30 22.73
C LYS A 34 -29.67 11.17 21.55
N SER A 35 -28.79 12.14 21.80
CA SER A 35 -28.25 13.08 20.82
C SER A 35 -26.89 12.66 20.24
N LYS A 36 -26.24 11.60 20.75
CA LYS A 36 -25.00 11.10 20.16
C LYS A 36 -25.32 10.32 18.89
N ALA A 37 -25.34 11.04 17.76
CA ALA A 37 -24.91 10.43 16.51
C ALA A 37 -23.53 9.79 16.73
N PRO A 38 -23.18 8.67 16.06
CA PRO A 38 -21.86 8.07 16.13
C PRO A 38 -20.83 9.03 15.52
N MET A 39 -20.47 10.07 16.26
CA MET A 39 -19.45 11.02 15.88
C MET A 39 -18.16 10.40 16.40
N TYR A 40 -17.50 9.66 15.51
CA TYR A 40 -16.11 9.30 15.74
C TYR A 40 -15.35 10.63 15.85
N PRO A 41 -14.70 10.93 16.99
CA PRO A 41 -13.86 12.11 17.06
C PRO A 41 -12.83 11.99 15.93
N GLU A 42 -12.70 13.06 15.16
CA GLU A 42 -11.72 13.11 14.08
C GLU A 42 -10.36 12.76 14.66
N ARG A 43 -9.75 11.71 14.10
CA ARG A 43 -8.53 11.14 14.67
C ARG A 43 -7.44 12.20 14.60
N GLN A 44 -7.01 12.69 15.76
CA GLN A 44 -5.95 13.68 15.83
C GLN A 44 -4.73 13.19 15.05
N PHE A 45 -4.28 14.02 14.10
CA PHE A 45 -3.11 13.73 13.28
C PHE A 45 -1.89 13.58 14.20
N ARG A 46 -1.32 12.38 14.26
CA ARG A 46 -0.08 12.14 14.98
C ARG A 46 1.07 12.39 14.01
N PRO A 47 2.02 13.28 14.34
CA PRO A 47 3.18 13.49 13.48
C PRO A 47 3.91 12.15 13.29
N THR A 48 4.19 11.81 12.04
CA THR A 48 4.95 10.60 11.72
C THR A 48 6.44 10.85 11.91
N LYS A 49 7.23 9.79 12.09
CA LYS A 49 8.70 9.89 12.16
C LYS A 49 9.32 10.50 10.90
N LEU A 50 8.60 10.41 9.76
CA LEU A 50 9.06 10.95 8.49
C LEU A 50 8.84 12.46 8.40
N GLN A 51 7.87 13.03 9.14
CA GLN A 51 7.44 14.42 9.06
C GLN A 51 8.57 15.45 8.99
N PRO A 52 9.64 15.38 9.83
CA PRO A 52 10.74 16.34 9.80
C PRO A 52 11.56 16.32 8.50
N TYR A 53 11.48 15.25 7.72
CA TYR A 53 12.30 15.03 6.52
C TYR A 53 11.54 15.31 5.21
N HIS A 54 10.29 15.76 5.25
CA HIS A 54 9.48 16.00 4.05
C HIS A 54 10.10 17.05 3.12
N ASP A 55 10.61 18.15 3.68
CA ASP A 55 11.20 19.24 2.89
C ASP A 55 12.50 18.79 2.20
N TYR A 56 13.30 17.99 2.90
CA TYR A 56 14.48 17.35 2.33
C TYR A 56 14.11 16.43 1.17
N LEU A 57 13.14 15.53 1.38
CA LEU A 57 12.69 14.59 0.35
C LEU A 57 12.15 15.31 -0.89
N ARG A 58 11.33 16.35 -0.70
CA ARG A 58 10.80 17.16 -1.80
C ARG A 58 11.94 17.78 -2.61
N THR A 59 12.84 18.50 -1.94
CA THR A 59 13.98 19.17 -2.59
C THR A 59 14.87 18.18 -3.33
N ARG A 60 15.14 17.02 -2.72
CA ARG A 60 15.99 15.98 -3.31
C ARG A 60 15.37 15.34 -4.53
N ILE A 61 14.07 15.04 -4.49
CA ILE A 61 13.34 14.47 -5.62
C ILE A 61 13.22 15.49 -6.75
N ASP A 62 12.93 16.76 -6.43
CA ASP A 62 12.83 17.81 -7.43
C ASP A 62 14.17 18.08 -8.14
N ALA A 63 15.30 18.00 -7.42
CA ALA A 63 16.64 18.18 -7.98
C ALA A 63 17.05 17.09 -8.99
N GLU A 64 16.45 15.90 -8.90
CA GLU A 64 16.82 14.76 -9.77
C GLU A 64 15.83 14.56 -10.92
N LYS A 65 14.77 15.37 -11.01
CA LYS A 65 13.84 15.32 -12.13
C LYS A 65 14.60 15.52 -13.46
N PRO A 66 14.33 14.69 -14.49
CA PRO A 66 13.19 13.78 -14.63
C PRO A 66 13.41 12.35 -14.08
N TYR A 67 14.59 12.05 -13.52
CA TYR A 67 14.94 10.70 -13.10
C TYR A 67 14.34 10.32 -11.74
N TRP A 68 13.99 9.05 -11.59
CA TRP A 68 13.40 8.52 -10.36
C TRP A 68 14.48 7.97 -9.41
N ILE A 69 14.55 8.52 -8.19
CA ILE A 69 15.43 8.01 -7.14
C ILE A 69 14.76 6.83 -6.42
N LEU A 70 15.47 5.71 -6.31
CA LEU A 70 14.98 4.55 -5.55
C LEU A 70 14.80 4.90 -4.06
N ALA A 71 13.70 4.42 -3.48
CA ALA A 71 13.42 4.57 -2.05
C ALA A 71 14.54 4.06 -1.14
N THR A 72 15.31 3.06 -1.57
CA THR A 72 16.47 2.53 -0.84
C THR A 72 17.62 3.52 -0.75
N VAL A 73 17.84 4.33 -1.79
CA VAL A 73 18.86 5.39 -1.82
C VAL A 73 18.45 6.51 -0.86
N LEU A 74 17.21 7.01 -1.00
CA LEU A 74 16.65 8.02 -0.11
C LEU A 74 16.65 7.56 1.36
N LEU A 75 16.38 6.28 1.62
CA LEU A 75 16.44 5.74 2.98
C LEU A 75 17.85 5.80 3.57
N ARG A 76 18.89 5.53 2.76
CA ARG A 76 20.28 5.61 3.20
C ARG A 76 20.66 7.05 3.53
N GLU A 77 20.26 8.00 2.69
CA GLU A 77 20.45 9.44 2.93
C GLU A 77 19.72 9.86 4.21
N LEU A 78 18.45 9.51 4.37
CA LEU A 78 17.66 9.83 5.56
C LEU A 78 18.25 9.24 6.84
N ARG A 79 18.75 7.99 6.80
CA ARG A 79 19.42 7.37 7.95
C ARG A 79 20.65 8.15 8.38
N SER A 80 21.40 8.72 7.42
CA SER A 80 22.55 9.59 7.74
C SER A 80 22.13 10.91 8.41
N LEU A 81 20.90 11.36 8.14
CA LEU A 81 20.29 12.54 8.77
C LEU A 81 19.58 12.23 10.11
N GLY A 82 19.63 10.97 10.58
CA GLY A 82 19.02 10.56 11.86
C GLY A 82 17.62 9.95 11.74
N TYR A 83 17.17 9.54 10.55
CA TYR A 83 15.87 8.88 10.39
C TYR A 83 15.87 7.44 10.91
N GLU A 84 15.05 7.20 11.93
CA GLU A 84 14.85 5.88 12.56
C GLU A 84 13.58 5.15 12.09
N GLY A 85 12.90 5.65 11.06
CA GLY A 85 11.68 5.04 10.55
C GLY A 85 11.93 3.94 9.52
N GLY A 86 10.85 3.25 9.14
CA GLY A 86 10.88 2.18 8.15
C GLY A 86 10.84 2.68 6.70
N ILE A 87 11.27 1.82 5.78
CA ILE A 87 11.20 2.07 4.33
C ILE A 87 9.76 2.17 3.81
N THR A 88 8.80 1.50 4.45
CA THR A 88 7.39 1.49 4.02
C THR A 88 6.78 2.89 4.09
N MET A 89 6.98 3.60 5.20
CA MET A 89 6.49 4.97 5.39
C MET A 89 7.11 5.93 4.37
N LEU A 90 8.41 5.74 4.08
CA LEU A 90 9.09 6.49 3.03
C LEU A 90 8.47 6.21 1.66
N LYS A 91 8.27 4.94 1.30
CA LYS A 91 7.67 4.54 0.01
C LYS A 91 6.27 5.10 -0.17
N GLU A 92 5.43 5.01 0.86
CA GLU A 92 4.08 5.58 0.84
C GLU A 92 4.12 7.09 0.61
N HIS A 93 5.03 7.80 1.30
CA HIS A 93 5.17 9.24 1.12
C HIS A 93 5.65 9.61 -0.28
N ILE A 94 6.73 8.98 -0.78
CA ILE A 94 7.32 9.38 -2.06
C ILE A 94 6.50 8.95 -3.27
N LYS A 95 5.57 7.99 -3.12
CA LYS A 95 4.69 7.52 -4.20
C LYS A 95 3.96 8.67 -4.90
N GLN A 96 3.61 9.73 -4.18
CA GLN A 96 2.94 10.91 -4.74
C GLN A 96 3.81 11.72 -5.71
N TYR A 97 5.13 11.57 -5.64
CA TYR A 97 6.09 12.27 -6.49
C TYR A 97 6.58 11.41 -7.65
N ASN A 98 6.20 10.13 -7.72
CA ASN A 98 6.63 9.25 -8.80
C ASN A 98 5.97 9.69 -10.12
N PRO A 99 6.74 10.16 -11.13
CA PRO A 99 6.16 10.39 -12.44
C PRO A 99 5.58 9.06 -12.93
N SER A 100 4.35 9.07 -13.42
CA SER A 100 3.84 7.94 -14.20
C SER A 100 4.79 7.77 -15.38
N THR A 101 5.71 6.82 -15.30
CA THR A 101 6.66 6.55 -16.38
C THR A 101 5.81 6.21 -17.61
N PRO A 102 5.93 6.96 -18.72
CA PRO A 102 5.36 6.51 -19.98
C PRO A 102 5.90 5.11 -20.22
N VAL A 103 5.03 4.15 -20.45
CA VAL A 103 5.47 2.83 -20.89
C VAL A 103 6.15 3.06 -22.23
N ASP A 104 7.46 2.82 -22.31
CA ASP A 104 8.16 2.91 -23.58
C ASP A 104 7.40 2.05 -24.59
N PRO A 105 7.07 2.58 -25.78
CA PRO A 105 6.33 1.81 -26.75
C PRO A 105 7.14 0.55 -27.08
N VAL A 106 6.48 -0.61 -27.01
CA VAL A 106 7.09 -1.87 -27.42
C VAL A 106 7.40 -1.76 -28.91
N VAL A 107 8.66 -1.48 -29.24
CA VAL A 107 9.13 -1.49 -30.61
C VAL A 107 9.27 -2.95 -31.02
N ARG A 108 8.34 -3.41 -31.87
CA ARG A 108 8.49 -4.71 -32.54
C ARG A 108 9.60 -4.56 -33.58
N PHE A 109 10.65 -5.34 -33.41
CA PHE A 109 11.73 -5.43 -34.38
C PHE A 109 11.48 -6.69 -35.23
N GLU A 110 11.09 -6.50 -36.48
CA GLU A 110 10.96 -7.58 -37.46
C GLU A 110 12.23 -7.60 -38.32
N THR A 111 12.97 -8.70 -38.26
CA THR A 111 14.15 -8.95 -39.10
C THR A 111 13.77 -9.74 -40.34
N GLN A 112 14.44 -9.49 -41.47
CA GLN A 112 14.23 -10.32 -42.65
C GLN A 112 14.73 -11.74 -42.40
N PRO A 113 14.16 -12.76 -43.07
CA PRO A 113 14.65 -14.12 -42.99
C PRO A 113 16.17 -14.19 -43.27
N GLY A 114 16.94 -14.75 -42.32
CA GLY A 114 18.40 -14.89 -42.43
C GLY A 114 19.23 -13.76 -41.80
N GLU A 115 18.61 -12.66 -41.36
CA GLU A 115 19.33 -11.58 -40.65
C GLU A 115 19.46 -11.84 -39.14
N GLN A 116 18.58 -12.67 -38.57
CA GLN A 116 18.59 -13.05 -37.16
C GLN A 116 18.21 -14.52 -36.99
N MET A 117 18.93 -15.22 -36.11
CA MET A 117 18.62 -16.58 -35.68
C MET A 117 18.32 -16.54 -34.18
N GLN A 118 17.14 -16.98 -33.77
CA GLN A 118 16.83 -17.20 -32.36
C GLN A 118 17.29 -18.60 -31.98
N VAL A 119 18.00 -18.73 -30.87
CA VAL A 119 18.44 -20.02 -30.34
C VAL A 119 17.98 -20.11 -28.90
N ASP A 120 17.12 -21.08 -28.62
CA ASP A 120 16.66 -21.38 -27.28
C ASP A 120 17.51 -22.50 -26.67
N PHE A 121 17.60 -22.49 -25.34
CA PHE A 121 18.29 -23.54 -24.59
C PHE A 121 17.26 -24.46 -23.98
N THR A 122 17.40 -25.75 -24.26
CA THR A 122 16.65 -26.79 -23.57
C THR A 122 17.59 -27.72 -22.81
N THR A 123 17.03 -28.44 -21.84
CA THR A 123 17.76 -29.51 -21.16
C THR A 123 17.09 -30.82 -21.50
N ILE A 124 17.84 -31.71 -22.15
CA ILE A 124 17.42 -33.08 -22.44
C ILE A 124 18.12 -34.05 -21.49
N THR A 125 17.41 -35.09 -21.09
CA THR A 125 17.98 -36.18 -20.30
C THR A 125 18.08 -37.41 -21.20
N HIS A 126 19.30 -37.92 -21.38
CA HIS A 126 19.56 -39.10 -22.20
C HIS A 126 20.43 -40.08 -21.40
N TYR A 127 19.93 -41.31 -21.22
CA TYR A 127 20.56 -42.35 -20.39
C TYR A 127 21.00 -41.87 -18.99
N GLY A 128 20.16 -41.07 -18.33
CA GLY A 128 20.45 -40.54 -16.99
C GLY A 128 21.42 -39.35 -16.95
N VAL A 129 21.97 -38.94 -18.10
CA VAL A 129 22.83 -37.76 -18.21
C VAL A 129 22.00 -36.57 -18.69
N ARG A 130 22.06 -35.45 -17.96
CA ARG A 130 21.43 -34.18 -18.36
C ARG A 130 22.38 -33.39 -19.25
N VAL A 131 21.93 -33.07 -20.45
CA VAL A 131 22.70 -32.31 -21.44
C VAL A 131 21.91 -31.05 -21.80
N LYS A 132 22.60 -29.92 -21.91
CA LYS A 132 22.02 -28.69 -22.46
C LYS A 132 22.13 -28.75 -23.99
N ALA A 133 21.02 -28.53 -24.68
CA ALA A 133 20.96 -28.51 -26.12
C ALA A 133 20.46 -27.15 -26.61
N PHE A 134 20.98 -26.74 -27.76
CA PHE A 134 20.47 -25.59 -28.50
C PHE A 134 19.32 -26.07 -29.40
N VAL A 135 18.24 -25.31 -29.42
CA VAL A 135 17.13 -25.51 -30.35
C VAL A 135 16.98 -24.20 -31.12
N VAL A 136 16.92 -24.31 -32.44
CA VAL A 136 16.70 -23.20 -33.37
C VAL A 136 15.28 -23.31 -33.89
#